data_AF-A0A358D0D2-F1
#
_entry.id   AF-A0A358D0D2-F1
#
_cell.length_a   1.000
_cell.length_b   1.000
_cell.length_c   1.000
_cell.angle_alpha   90.00
_cell.angle_beta   90.00
_cell.angle_gamma   90.00
#
_symmetry.space_group_name_H-M   'P 1'
#
loop_
_entity.id
_entity.type
_entity.pdbx_description
1 polymer ?
#
loop_
_entity_poly.entity_id
_entity_poly.type
_entity_poly.pdbx_seq_one_letter_code
_entity_poly.pdbx_strand_id
1 'polypeptide(L)'
;MEAASGDAAVKTGAEGVFCGVDLREGFAFAVKARDGQARAAEVAAEWLLDRLGCIEFATPHTLKNWAGTTVGEIRVSPTAN
;
A
#
# COMPACT_ATOMS: atom_id res chain seq x y z
N MET A 1 2.73 -1.22 8.40
CA MET A 1 3.94 -0.63 9.03
C MET A 1 4.41 -1.46 10.23
N GLU A 2 3.52 -1.91 11.13
CA GLU A 2 3.89 -2.88 12.19
C GLU A 2 4.54 -4.15 11.64
N ALA A 3 4.08 -4.62 10.48
CA ALA A 3 4.66 -5.76 9.78
C ALA A 3 6.11 -5.55 9.28
N ALA A 4 6.62 -4.31 9.24
CA ALA A 4 7.94 -4.02 8.69
C ALA A 4 9.08 -4.16 9.72
N SER A 5 8.78 -4.42 10.99
CA SER A 5 9.77 -4.64 12.05
C SER A 5 10.93 -3.62 12.14
N GLY A 6 10.71 -2.38 11.69
CA GLY A 6 11.71 -1.31 11.67
C GLY A 6 12.47 -1.13 10.35
N ASP A 7 12.26 -1.99 9.36
CA ASP A 7 12.98 -1.95 8.07
C ASP A 7 12.45 -0.86 7.13
N ALA A 8 11.24 -0.38 7.36
CA ALA A 8 10.62 0.65 6.52
C ALA A 8 9.96 1.77 7.31
N ALA A 9 10.05 2.98 6.75
CA ALA A 9 9.24 4.12 7.16
C ALA A 9 8.34 4.56 5.99
N VAL A 10 7.09 4.93 6.28
CA VAL A 10 6.12 5.39 5.28
C VAL A 10 5.48 6.69 5.74
N LYS A 11 5.32 7.63 4.80
CA LYS A 11 4.57 8.87 5.02
C LYS A 11 3.45 8.99 4.01
N THR A 12 2.26 9.25 4.52
CA THR A 12 1.08 9.61 3.71
C THR A 12 1.10 11.09 3.35
N GLY A 13 0.61 11.43 2.16
CA GLY A 13 0.44 12.79 1.65
C GLY A 13 -0.99 13.08 1.22
N ALA A 14 -1.26 14.34 0.85
CA ALA A 14 -2.56 14.72 0.28
C ALA A 14 -2.78 14.04 -1.09
N GLU A 15 -4.04 13.77 -1.43
CA GLU A 15 -4.46 13.23 -2.74
C GLU A 15 -3.81 11.89 -3.12
N GLY A 16 -3.90 10.90 -2.22
CA GLY A 16 -3.49 9.52 -2.52
C GLY A 16 -1.98 9.38 -2.78
N VAL A 17 -1.15 10.18 -2.13
CA VAL A 17 0.32 10.08 -2.21
C VAL A 17 0.85 9.27 -1.03
N PHE A 18 1.73 8.33 -1.31
CA PHE A 18 2.49 7.58 -0.31
C PHE A 18 3.97 7.58 -0.66
N CYS A 19 4.82 7.85 0.32
CA CYS A 19 6.26 7.70 0.20
C CYS A 19 6.74 6.63 1.17
N GLY A 20 7.64 5.75 0.74
CA GLY A 20 8.25 4.74 1.59
C GLY A 20 9.76 4.67 1.39
N VAL A 21 10.47 4.19 2.40
CA VAL A 21 11.92 3.96 2.36
C VAL A 21 12.23 2.58 2.92
N ASP A 22 13.15 1.85 2.29
CA ASP A 22 13.87 0.71 2.88
C ASP A 22 15.11 1.27 3.57
N LEU A 23 15.14 1.20 4.90
CA LEU A 23 16.23 1.75 5.72
C LEU A 23 17.50 0.90 5.67
N ARG A 24 17.42 -0.36 5.23
CA ARG A 24 18.56 -1.28 5.14
C ARG A 24 19.42 -0.97 3.93
N GLU A 25 18.77 -0.75 2.79
CA GLU A 25 19.42 -0.56 1.49
C GLU A 25 19.43 0.91 1.04
N GLY A 26 18.70 1.79 1.72
CA GLY A 26 18.65 3.23 1.41
C GLY A 26 17.83 3.59 0.17
N PHE A 27 17.00 2.67 -0.34
CA PHE A 27 16.08 2.93 -1.45
C PHE A 27 14.79 3.58 -0.96
N ALA A 28 14.25 4.50 -1.75
CA ALA A 28 12.97 5.14 -1.48
C ALA A 28 12.05 5.12 -2.69
N PHE A 29 10.75 5.12 -2.45
CA PHE A 29 9.73 5.25 -3.47
C PHE A 29 8.72 6.33 -3.11
N ALA A 30 8.07 6.87 -4.13
CA ALA A 30 6.87 7.68 -4.02
C ALA A 30 5.84 7.16 -5.03
N VAL A 31 4.61 6.94 -4.59
CA VAL A 31 3.48 6.52 -5.41
C VAL A 31 2.33 7.49 -5.25
N LYS A 32 1.63 7.79 -6.35
CA LYS A 32 0.41 8.60 -6.34
C LYS A 32 -0.70 7.86 -7.07
N ALA A 33 -1.83 7.65 -6.40
CA ALA A 33 -3.06 7.24 -7.07
C ALA A 33 -3.55 8.40 -7.95
N ARG A 34 -3.76 8.14 -9.25
CA ARG A 34 -4.12 9.17 -10.23
C ARG A 34 -5.45 9.87 -9.91
N ASP A 35 -6.40 9.14 -9.35
CA ASP A 35 -7.72 9.64 -8.91
C ASP A 35 -7.69 10.26 -7.51
N GLY A 36 -6.52 10.31 -6.87
CA GLY A 36 -6.31 10.88 -5.55
C GLY A 36 -6.82 10.01 -4.40
N GLN A 37 -7.27 8.77 -4.65
CA GLN A 37 -7.87 7.92 -3.61
C GLN A 37 -6.82 7.19 -2.78
N ALA A 38 -6.97 7.26 -1.46
CA ALA A 38 -6.07 6.62 -0.50
C ALA A 38 -6.08 5.09 -0.63
N ARG A 39 -7.23 4.46 -0.88
CA ARG A 39 -7.35 2.99 -0.99
C ARG A 39 -6.42 2.40 -2.05
N ALA A 40 -6.33 3.03 -3.21
CA ALA A 40 -5.44 2.57 -4.28
C ALA A 40 -3.97 2.82 -3.91
N ALA A 41 -3.68 3.98 -3.31
CA ALA A 41 -2.33 4.37 -2.94
C ALA A 41 -1.75 3.50 -1.81
N GLU A 42 -2.56 3.14 -0.81
CA GLU A 42 -2.19 2.28 0.31
C GLU A 42 -1.79 0.88 -0.17
N VAL A 43 -2.67 0.24 -0.94
CA VAL A 43 -2.42 -1.12 -1.44
C VAL A 43 -1.25 -1.16 -2.43
N ALA A 44 -1.05 -0.10 -3.23
CA ALA A 44 0.14 0.02 -4.08
C ALA A 44 1.43 0.19 -3.26
N ALA A 45 1.40 0.97 -2.18
CA ALA A 45 2.55 1.16 -1.30
C ALA A 45 2.93 -0.13 -0.55
N GLU A 46 1.96 -0.88 -0.05
CA GLU A 46 2.19 -2.20 0.57
C GLU A 46 2.81 -3.18 -0.43
N TRP A 47 2.29 -3.23 -1.65
CA TRP A 47 2.84 -4.07 -2.72
C TRP A 47 4.29 -3.69 -3.08
N LEU A 48 4.61 -2.39 -3.12
CA LEU A 48 5.99 -1.93 -3.34
C LEU A 48 6.91 -2.31 -2.18
N LEU A 49 6.47 -2.20 -0.92
CA LEU A 49 7.25 -2.61 0.24
C LEU A 49 7.54 -4.11 0.27
N ASP A 50 6.59 -4.95 -0.15
CA ASP A 50 6.81 -6.39 -0.32
C ASP A 50 7.82 -6.68 -1.42
N ARG A 51 7.76 -5.93 -2.53
CA ARG A 51 8.77 -6.05 -3.60
C ARG A 51 10.18 -5.62 -3.16
N LEU A 52 10.27 -4.74 -2.17
CA LEU A 52 11.51 -4.35 -1.49
C LEU A 52 11.89 -5.32 -0.35
N GLY A 53 11.06 -6.33 -0.05
CA GLY A 53 11.30 -7.29 1.03
C GLY A 53 11.20 -6.69 2.43
N CYS A 54 10.43 -5.62 2.60
CA CYS A 54 10.21 -4.97 3.90
C CYS A 54 9.02 -5.57 4.66
N ILE A 55 8.02 -6.12 3.95
CA ILE A 55 6.83 -6.75 4.53
C ILE A 55 6.43 -7.96 3.69
N GLU A 56 5.51 -8.79 4.19
CA GLU A 56 4.77 -9.76 3.39
C GLU A 56 3.43 -9.14 2.97
N PHE A 57 3.20 -8.97 1.67
CA PHE A 57 1.96 -8.38 1.15
C PHE A 57 0.81 -9.40 1.15
N ALA A 58 -0.31 -9.02 1.76
CA ALA A 58 -1.52 -9.82 1.82
C ALA A 58 -2.67 -9.14 1.05
N THR A 59 -3.25 -9.84 0.09
CA THR A 59 -4.39 -9.37 -0.72
C THR A 59 -5.30 -10.57 -1.05
N PRO A 60 -6.63 -10.39 -1.22
CA PRO A 60 -7.40 -9.15 -1.20
C PRO A 60 -7.75 -8.61 0.19
N HIS A 61 -7.83 -7.28 0.31
CA HIS A 61 -8.39 -6.61 1.49
C HIS A 61 -9.92 -6.55 1.39
N THR A 62 -10.64 -7.07 2.37
CA THR A 62 -12.12 -7.08 2.37
C THR A 62 -12.67 -5.68 2.65
N LEU A 63 -13.55 -5.19 1.76
CA LEU A 63 -14.28 -3.94 1.97
C LEU A 63 -15.64 -4.22 2.62
N LYS A 64 -15.87 -3.63 3.80
CA LYS A 64 -17.15 -3.70 4.52
C LYS A 64 -17.86 -2.35 4.52
N ASN A 65 -19.19 -2.38 4.47
CA ASN A 65 -20.00 -1.18 4.70
C ASN A 65 -20.16 -0.90 6.21
N TRP A 66 -20.88 0.16 6.56
CA TRP A 66 -21.14 0.54 7.96
C TRP A 66 -21.89 -0.54 8.76
N ALA A 67 -22.73 -1.35 8.10
CA ALA A 67 -23.45 -2.46 8.71
C ALA A 67 -22.57 -3.73 8.88
N GLY A 68 -21.28 -3.67 8.50
CA GLY A 68 -20.36 -4.79 8.56
C GLY A 68 -20.53 -5.81 7.43
N THR A 69 -21.43 -5.57 6.48
CA THR A 69 -21.62 -6.43 5.30
C THR A 69 -20.43 -6.26 4.34
N THR A 70 -19.87 -7.37 3.87
CA THR A 70 -18.87 -7.35 2.78
C THR A 70 -19.51 -6.83 1.50
N VAL A 71 -18.93 -5.79 0.92
CA VAL A 71 -19.43 -5.13 -0.30
C VAL A 71 -18.40 -5.08 -1.43
N GLY A 72 -17.19 -5.61 -1.20
CA GLY A 72 -16.17 -5.71 -2.23
C GLY A 72 -14.80 -6.09 -1.69
N GLU A 73 -13.80 -5.94 -2.54
CA GLU A 73 -12.39 -6.21 -2.25
C GLU A 73 -11.49 -5.13 -2.84
N ILE A 74 -10.34 -4.91 -2.21
CA ILE A 74 -9.27 -4.05 -2.71
C ILE A 74 -8.06 -4.94 -3.01
N ARG A 75 -7.58 -4.88 -4.25
CA ARG A 75 -6.44 -5.68 -4.73
C ARG A 75 -5.64 -4.95 -5.80
N VAL A 76 -4.37 -5.31 -5.95
CA VAL A 76 -3.54 -4.89 -7.10
C VAL A 76 -3.98 -5.67 -8.33
N SER A 77 -4.00 -5.01 -9.49
CA SER A 77 -4.29 -5.70 -10.76
C SER A 77 -3.15 -6.66 -11.11
N PRO A 78 -3.44 -7.90 -11.53
CA PRO A 78 -2.41 -8.85 -11.97
C PRO A 78 -1.77 -8.48 -13.32
N THR A 79 -2.35 -7.53 -14.06
CA THR A 79 -1.86 -7.06 -15.36
C THR A 79 -1.81 -5.53 -15.40
N ALA A 80 -0.70 -4.99 -15.91
CA ALA A 80 -0.64 -3.62 -16.39
C ALA A 80 -1.36 -3.58 -17.75
N ASN A 81 -2.41 -2.75 -17.87
CA ASN A 81 -3.05 -2.48 -19.15
C ASN A 81 -2.10 -1.77 -20.11
#